data_AF-A0A916QPX2-F1
#
_entry.id   AF-A0A916QPX2-F1
#
_cell.length_a   1.000
_cell.length_b   1.000
_cell.length_c   1.000
_cell.angle_alpha   90.00
_cell.angle_beta   90.00
_cell.angle_gamma   90.00
#
_symmetry.space_group_name_H-M   'P 1'
#
loop_
_entity.id
_entity.type
_entity.pdbx_description
1 polymer ?
#
loop_
_entity_poly.entity_id
_entity_poly.type
_entity_poly.pdbx_seq_one_letter_code
_entity_poly.pdbx_strand_id
1 'polypeptide(L)'
;MINLLPEYLLQNLARIIFMTGILLLITISLRNLYLTFKQGITYVKRLHQIPCSRCTFFTGDYRLKCTVHPYNALTETALNCSDYEPNNNLAKPILQQCQSNSQY
;
A
#
# COMPACT_ATOMS: atom_id res chain seq x y z
N MET A 1 13.19 5.39 64.45
CA MET A 1 13.25 4.42 63.34
C MET A 1 11.83 4.04 62.91
N ILE A 2 11.03 5.01 62.41
CA ILE A 2 9.59 4.78 62.07
C ILE A 2 9.22 5.39 60.70
N ASN A 3 10.08 6.23 60.09
CA ASN A 3 9.75 6.99 58.87
C ASN A 3 10.35 6.41 57.56
N LEU A 4 11.00 5.23 57.58
CA LEU A 4 11.61 4.65 56.37
C LEU A 4 10.62 3.82 55.52
N LEU A 5 9.55 3.31 56.12
CA LEU A 5 8.57 2.46 55.44
C LEU A 5 7.72 3.19 54.36
N PRO A 6 7.23 4.43 54.57
CA PRO A 6 6.42 5.13 53.57
C PRO A 6 7.25 5.66 52.38
N GLU A 7 8.49 6.11 52.61
CA GLU A 7 9.39 6.61 51.55
C GLU A 7 9.76 5.50 50.56
N TYR A 8 10.02 4.29 51.06
CA TYR A 8 10.31 3.13 50.22
C TYR A 8 9.11 2.70 49.38
N LEU A 9 7.90 2.75 49.96
CA LEU A 9 6.68 2.42 49.24
C LEU A 9 6.42 3.43 48.11
N LEU A 10 6.56 4.73 48.38
CA LEU A 10 6.35 5.78 47.39
C LEU A 10 7.35 5.67 46.23
N GLN A 11 8.62 5.39 46.54
CA GLN A 11 9.67 5.26 45.55
C GLN A 11 9.47 4.02 44.66
N ASN A 12 9.00 2.91 45.22
CA ASN A 12 8.70 1.71 44.45
C ASN A 12 7.46 1.86 43.58
N LEU A 13 6.40 2.48 44.09
CA LEU A 13 5.19 2.75 43.31
C LEU A 13 5.50 3.68 42.12
N ALA A 14 6.28 4.74 42.34
CA ALA A 14 6.70 5.63 41.27
C ALA A 14 7.50 4.89 40.19
N ARG A 15 8.41 4.00 40.57
CA ARG A 15 9.17 3.16 39.63
C ARG A 15 8.28 2.22 38.84
N ILE A 16 7.31 1.57 39.48
CA ILE A 16 6.38 0.64 38.80
C ILE A 16 5.51 1.40 37.81
N ILE A 17 4.97 2.56 38.18
CA ILE A 17 4.13 3.39 37.31
C ILE A 17 4.93 3.86 36.09
N PHE A 18 6.18 4.28 36.30
CA PHE A 18 7.05 4.72 35.20
C PHE A 18 7.36 3.58 34.21
N MET A 19 7.72 2.40 34.71
CA MET A 19 8.05 1.24 33.87
C MET A 19 6.83 0.72 33.11
N THR A 20 5.67 0.65 33.77
CA THR A 20 4.42 0.24 33.14
C THR A 20 3.94 1.25 32.09
N GLY A 21 4.08 2.56 32.37
CA GLY A 21 3.79 3.62 31.42
C GLY A 21 4.62 3.52 30.15
N ILE A 22 5.94 3.33 30.27
CA ILE A 22 6.82 3.16 29.11
C ILE A 22 6.46 1.90 28.31
N LEU A 23 6.20 0.78 28.98
CA LEU A 23 5.80 -0.46 28.30
C LEU A 23 4.49 -0.29 27.53
N LEU A 24 3.51 0.42 28.10
CA LEU A 24 2.26 0.74 27.42
C LEU A 24 2.50 1.62 26.18
N LEU A 25 3.33 2.66 26.29
CA LEU A 25 3.66 3.52 25.15
C LEU A 25 4.36 2.74 24.02
N ILE A 26 5.30 1.84 24.37
CA ILE A 26 5.99 0.99 23.39
C ILE A 26 4.99 0.07 22.70
N THR A 27 4.13 -0.63 23.46
CA THR A 27 3.16 -1.56 22.88
C THR A 27 2.13 -0.86 21.98
N ILE A 28 1.66 0.34 22.36
CA ILE A 28 0.78 1.16 21.52
C ILE A 28 1.49 1.57 20.23
N SER A 29 2.73 2.04 20.33
CA SER A 29 3.52 2.47 19.17
C SER A 29 3.75 1.32 18.18
N LEU A 30 4.11 0.14 18.67
CA LEU A 30 4.29 -1.06 17.85
C LEU A 30 2.99 -1.49 17.17
N ARG A 31 1.84 -1.44 17.87
CA ARG A 31 0.54 -1.74 17.27
C ARG A 31 0.20 -0.77 16.15
N ASN A 32 0.38 0.53 16.37
CA ASN A 32 0.12 1.54 15.33
C ASN A 32 1.01 1.33 14.11
N LEU A 33 2.31 1.08 14.33
CA LEU A 33 3.25 0.80 13.26
C LEU A 33 2.82 -0.43 12.45
N TYR A 34 2.46 -1.52 13.12
CA TYR A 34 1.99 -2.74 12.47
C TYR A 34 0.71 -2.51 11.65
N LEU A 35 -0.25 -1.74 12.18
CA LEU A 35 -1.48 -1.41 11.48
C LEU A 35 -1.20 -0.62 10.19
N THR A 36 -0.35 0.41 10.25
CA THR A 36 0.05 1.21 9.09
C THR A 36 0.79 0.36 8.04
N PHE A 37 1.72 -0.50 8.47
CA PHE A 37 2.41 -1.41 7.54
C PHE A 37 1.44 -2.38 6.87
N LYS A 38 0.51 -2.97 7.63
CA LYS A 38 -0.51 -3.88 7.07
C LYS A 38 -1.39 -3.18 6.05
N GLN A 39 -1.78 -1.92 6.30
CA GLN A 39 -2.54 -1.10 5.36
C GLN A 39 -1.74 -0.84 4.08
N GLY A 40 -0.46 -0.46 4.19
CA GLY A 40 0.42 -0.28 3.03
C GLY A 40 0.57 -1.54 2.18
N ILE A 41 0.78 -2.71 2.81
CA ILE A 41 0.86 -3.99 2.09
C ILE A 41 -0.47 -4.33 1.41
N THR A 42 -1.60 -4.07 2.07
CA THR A 42 -2.93 -4.31 1.51
C THR A 42 -3.17 -3.41 0.30
N TYR A 43 -2.75 -2.15 0.38
CA TYR A 43 -2.83 -1.19 -0.74
C TYR A 43 -1.98 -1.65 -1.93
N VAL A 44 -0.72 -2.05 -1.69
CA VAL A 44 0.15 -2.59 -2.75
C VAL A 44 -0.43 -3.87 -3.36
N LYS A 45 -1.01 -4.76 -2.53
CA LYS A 45 -1.71 -5.96 -3.03
C LYS A 45 -2.92 -5.61 -3.88
N ARG A 46 -3.71 -4.61 -3.50
CA ARG A 46 -4.83 -4.10 -4.31
C ARG A 46 -4.34 -3.56 -5.65
N LEU A 47 -3.22 -2.83 -5.66
CA LEU A 47 -2.62 -2.32 -6.89
C LEU A 47 -2.12 -3.45 -7.80
N HIS A 48 -1.51 -4.49 -7.22
CA HIS A 48 -1.08 -5.69 -7.95
C HIS A 48 -2.24 -6.55 -8.49
N GLN A 49 -3.44 -6.43 -7.91
CA GLN A 49 -4.65 -7.11 -8.40
C GLN A 49 -5.23 -6.44 -9.65
N ILE A 50 -4.81 -5.21 -9.99
CA ILE A 50 -5.32 -4.49 -11.15
C ILE A 50 -4.75 -5.14 -12.43
N PRO A 51 -5.59 -5.69 -13.31
CA PRO A 51 -5.12 -6.46 -14.46
C PRO A 51 -4.65 -5.59 -15.64
N CYS A 52 -4.74 -4.24 -15.53
CA CYS A 52 -4.41 -3.30 -16.60
C CYS A 52 -3.01 -3.51 -17.21
N SER A 53 -1.99 -3.83 -16.40
CA SER A 53 -0.62 -4.04 -16.91
C SER A 53 -0.50 -5.25 -17.85
N ARG A 54 -1.48 -6.15 -17.84
CA ARG A 54 -1.54 -7.35 -18.68
C ARG A 54 -2.63 -7.24 -19.76
N CYS A 55 -3.22 -6.06 -19.96
CA CYS A 55 -4.28 -5.84 -20.93
C CYS A 55 -3.71 -5.46 -22.30
N THR A 56 -4.35 -5.88 -23.40
CA THR A 56 -3.97 -5.53 -24.78
C THR A 56 -4.03 -4.01 -25.03
N PHE A 57 -4.96 -3.31 -24.38
CA PHE A 57 -5.18 -1.86 -24.56
C PHE A 57 -4.25 -0.97 -23.73
N PHE A 58 -3.35 -1.57 -22.94
CA PHE A 58 -2.41 -0.84 -22.09
C PHE A 58 -1.20 -0.36 -22.90
N THR A 59 -0.95 0.95 -22.89
CA THR A 59 0.14 1.56 -23.68
C THR A 59 1.40 1.82 -22.85
N GLY A 60 1.29 1.89 -21.52
CA GLY A 60 2.38 2.27 -20.63
C GLY A 60 2.72 3.77 -20.61
N ASP A 61 2.05 4.62 -21.40
CA ASP A 61 2.29 6.07 -21.41
C ASP A 61 1.55 6.76 -20.25
N TYR A 62 2.19 7.75 -19.62
CA TYR A 62 1.59 8.52 -18.52
C TYR A 62 0.34 9.31 -18.99
N ARG A 63 0.31 9.76 -20.24
CA ARG A 63 -0.78 10.56 -20.80
C ARG A 63 -1.96 9.72 -21.26
N LEU A 64 -1.69 8.50 -21.72
CA LEU A 64 -2.69 7.65 -22.35
C LEU A 64 -2.56 6.20 -21.88
N LYS A 65 -2.65 5.99 -20.56
CA LYS A 65 -2.44 4.68 -19.91
C LYS A 65 -3.20 3.52 -20.56
N CYS A 66 -4.44 3.77 -21.01
CA CYS A 66 -5.28 2.82 -21.74
C CYS A 66 -5.99 3.54 -22.89
N THR A 67 -6.14 2.87 -24.03
CA THR A 67 -6.79 3.44 -25.22
C THR A 67 -8.32 3.53 -25.08
N VAL A 68 -8.95 2.64 -24.32
CA VAL A 68 -10.41 2.62 -24.09
C VAL A 68 -10.78 3.53 -22.92
N HIS A 69 -10.03 3.44 -21.83
CA HIS A 69 -10.32 4.10 -20.56
C HIS A 69 -9.08 4.82 -19.99
N PRO A 70 -8.64 5.94 -20.60
CA PRO A 70 -7.37 6.60 -20.24
C PRO A 70 -7.32 7.13 -18.81
N TYR A 71 -8.46 7.59 -18.27
CA TYR A 71 -8.55 8.15 -16.92
C TYR A 71 -8.70 7.09 -15.82
N ASN A 72 -9.25 5.92 -16.15
CA ASN A 72 -9.60 4.88 -15.18
C ASN A 72 -8.58 3.72 -15.16
N ALA A 73 -7.54 3.76 -15.98
CA ALA A 73 -6.52 2.73 -15.98
C ALA A 73 -5.61 2.81 -14.75
N LEU A 74 -5.20 1.65 -14.22
CA LEU A 74 -4.32 1.52 -13.03
C LEU A 74 -4.93 2.07 -11.73
N THR A 75 -6.26 2.20 -11.66
CA THR A 75 -7.00 2.59 -10.45
C THR A 75 -7.82 1.41 -9.90
N GLU A 76 -8.31 1.53 -8.68
CA GLU A 76 -9.12 0.48 -8.03
C GLU A 76 -10.40 0.15 -8.82
N THR A 77 -10.95 1.13 -9.56
CA THR A 77 -12.10 0.95 -10.45
C THR A 77 -11.82 0.01 -11.62
N ALA A 78 -10.56 -0.15 -12.05
CA ALA A 78 -10.19 -1.04 -13.14
C ALA A 78 -9.92 -2.49 -12.70
N LEU A 79 -10.07 -2.80 -11.40
CA LEU A 79 -9.92 -4.17 -10.89
C LEU A 79 -10.90 -5.15 -11.56
N ASN A 80 -12.11 -4.67 -11.90
CA ASN A 80 -13.13 -5.40 -12.66
C ASN A 80 -13.44 -4.69 -14.00
N CYS A 81 -12.42 -4.29 -14.75
CA CYS A 81 -12.61 -3.65 -16.06
C CYS A 81 -13.36 -4.58 -17.03
N SER A 82 -14.49 -4.13 -17.57
CA SER A 82 -15.34 -4.91 -18.48
C SER A 82 -14.69 -5.16 -19.84
N ASP A 83 -13.82 -4.26 -20.29
CA ASP A 83 -13.09 -4.36 -21.56
C ASP A 83 -11.71 -5.02 -21.41
N TYR A 84 -11.48 -5.69 -20.27
CA TYR A 84 -10.21 -6.36 -20.04
C TYR A 84 -10.03 -7.51 -21.04
N GLU A 85 -9.02 -7.39 -21.89
CA GLU A 85 -8.57 -8.45 -22.78
C GLU A 85 -7.12 -8.80 -22.46
N PRO A 86 -6.80 -10.07 -22.11
CA PRO A 86 -5.44 -10.46 -21.77
C PRO A 86 -4.51 -10.25 -22.97
N ASN A 87 -3.36 -9.65 -22.73
CA ASN A 87 -2.33 -9.49 -23.74
C ASN A 87 -1.55 -10.80 -23.89
N ASN A 88 -1.94 -11.57 -24.90
CA ASN A 88 -1.34 -12.85 -25.26
C ASN A 88 0.12 -12.70 -25.77
N ASN A 89 0.58 -11.46 -25.99
CA ASN A 89 1.80 -11.13 -26.72
C ASN A 89 3.02 -10.86 -25.82
N LEU A 90 3.01 -11.25 -24.53
CA LEU A 90 4.21 -11.21 -23.68
C LEU A 90 5.34 -12.16 -24.16
N ALA A 91 5.09 -12.95 -25.21
CA ALA A 91 6.10 -13.69 -25.98
C ALA A 91 6.67 -12.92 -27.20
N LYS A 92 6.26 -11.67 -27.46
CA LYS A 92 6.69 -10.91 -28.63
C LYS A 92 7.46 -9.64 -28.22
N PRO A 93 8.78 -9.57 -28.44
CA PRO A 93 9.55 -8.37 -28.14
C PRO A 93 9.18 -7.25 -29.14
N ILE A 94 8.80 -6.10 -28.59
CA ILE A 94 8.98 -4.73 -29.11
C ILE A 94 8.94 -4.60 -30.64
N LEU A 95 7.80 -4.86 -31.29
CA LEU A 95 7.50 -4.35 -32.64
C LEU A 95 5.99 -4.08 -32.79
N GLN A 96 5.56 -2.99 -32.17
CA GLN A 96 4.34 -2.25 -32.49
C GLN A 96 4.63 -0.79 -32.09
N GLN A 97 5.63 -0.13 -32.65
CA GLN A 97 5.73 0.35 -34.04
C GLN A 97 4.38 0.92 -34.54
N CYS A 98 4.21 2.23 -34.36
CA CYS A 98 3.58 3.14 -35.30
C CYS A 98 2.22 2.71 -35.90
N GLN A 99 1.12 2.89 -35.16
CA GLN A 99 -0.22 3.00 -35.75
C GLN A 99 -0.98 4.22 -35.20
N SER A 100 -0.38 5.40 -35.32
CA SER A 100 -1.10 6.67 -35.12
C SER A 100 -0.63 7.76 -36.08
N ASN A 101 -0.48 7.45 -37.38
CA ASN A 101 -0.50 8.48 -38.43
C ASN A 101 -0.61 7.85 -39.82
N SER A 102 -1.85 7.54 -40.22
CA SER A 102 -2.32 7.78 -41.59
C SER A 102 -3.61 8.56 -41.45
N GLN A 103 -3.75 9.65 -42.22
CA GLN A 103 -4.77 10.72 -42.16
C GLN A 103 -4.34 11.82 -41.17
N TYR A 104 -3.59 12.85 -41.55
CA TYR A 104 -3.68 13.76 -42.71
C TYR A 104 -2.31 14.24 -43.18
#